data_AF-A0A2D3R8V7-F1
#
_entry.id   AF-A0A2D3R8V7-F1
#
_cell.length_a   1.000
_cell.length_b   1.000
_cell.length_c   1.000
_cell.angle_alpha   90.00
_cell.angle_beta   90.00
_cell.angle_gamma   90.00
#
_symmetry.space_group_name_H-M   'P 1'
#
loop_
_entity.id
_entity.type
_entity.pdbx_description
1 polymer ?
#
loop_
_entity_poly.entity_id
_entity_poly.type
_entity_poly.pdbx_seq_one_letter_code
_entity_poly.pdbx_strand_id
1 'polypeptide(L)'
;MVHENSRVSDSGTGRTRQAKRASRAARKTRRSGSAAPKASLYDEVTAQIIAQLEEGIFPWVKPWNSGNAVTGLPRNAISGRQYSGINILILWGAVIDGDYPSQDWLTFRQALAAGGCVRKGEKGRTVFYANRFTTDEDRKQQGEGGAGDGGAPRSIPFLKRFTVFNAAQCDGLPERLTAEPAPLPERELHGQAEALIAATAADFRTGGTKAFYNVGADFVQVPPQPAFTHQIDYYRTALHELGHNAVTGIMPHRIEERRLSV
;
A
#
# COMPACT_ATOMS: atom_id res chain seq x y z
N MET A 1 -42.48 68.06 39.90
CA MET A 1 -41.14 68.52 40.26
C MET A 1 -40.26 68.27 39.05
N VAL A 2 -39.74 69.36 38.46
CA VAL A 2 -38.57 69.49 37.55
C VAL A 2 -38.55 68.68 36.23
N HIS A 3 -38.69 69.32 35.05
CA HIS A 3 -37.66 70.04 34.24
C HIS A 3 -36.69 69.03 33.55
N GLU A 4 -36.27 69.08 32.28
CA GLU A 4 -36.36 70.07 31.20
C GLU A 4 -35.86 69.48 29.85
N ASN A 5 -36.12 70.25 28.80
CA ASN A 5 -35.87 70.09 27.37
C ASN A 5 -34.40 70.23 26.90
N SER A 6 -34.06 69.49 25.84
CA SER A 6 -33.65 69.98 24.49
C SER A 6 -32.39 70.86 24.23
N ARG A 7 -31.69 70.48 23.13
CA ARG A 7 -30.79 71.23 22.20
C ARG A 7 -29.38 71.60 22.73
N VAL A 8 -28.29 71.63 21.95
CA VAL A 8 -28.05 72.22 20.61
C VAL A 8 -26.91 71.46 19.87
N SER A 9 -27.00 71.52 18.54
CA SER A 9 -26.09 71.11 17.45
C SER A 9 -24.75 71.85 17.35
N ASP A 10 -23.72 71.22 16.77
CA ASP A 10 -22.88 71.93 15.80
C ASP A 10 -22.40 71.02 14.66
N SER A 11 -22.39 71.62 13.48
CA SER A 11 -22.16 71.08 12.15
C SER A 11 -20.79 71.51 11.64
N GLY A 12 -19.98 70.58 11.15
CA GLY A 12 -18.68 70.87 10.56
C GLY A 12 -18.38 70.00 9.34
N THR A 13 -19.00 70.32 8.21
CA THR A 13 -18.70 69.84 6.85
C THR A 13 -17.26 70.15 6.42
N GLY A 14 -16.56 69.22 5.75
CA GLY A 14 -15.22 69.51 5.24
C GLY A 14 -14.54 68.46 4.35
N ARG A 15 -15.10 68.24 3.14
CA ARG A 15 -14.40 67.89 1.88
C ARG A 15 -13.51 66.62 1.80
N THR A 16 -14.07 65.63 1.11
CA THR A 16 -13.37 64.80 0.12
C THR A 16 -12.84 65.64 -1.05
N ARG A 17 -11.60 65.40 -1.51
CA ARG A 17 -11.19 65.47 -2.95
C ARG A 17 -9.79 64.88 -3.16
N GLN A 18 -9.79 63.61 -3.56
CA GLN A 18 -9.06 62.99 -4.68
C GLN A 18 -7.72 63.57 -5.17
N ALA A 19 -6.79 62.61 -5.33
CA ALA A 19 -5.80 62.46 -6.41
C ALA A 19 -4.44 63.20 -6.33
N LYS A 20 -3.40 62.42 -6.02
CA LYS A 20 -2.14 62.40 -6.79
C LYS A 20 -1.63 60.96 -6.94
N ARG A 21 -1.69 60.43 -8.16
CA ARG A 21 -0.77 59.39 -8.71
C ARG A 21 0.63 60.06 -8.79
N ALA A 22 1.79 59.40 -8.70
CA ALA A 22 2.18 58.08 -9.20
C ALA A 22 3.51 57.60 -8.55
N SER A 23 3.79 56.31 -8.79
CA SER A 23 5.11 55.66 -8.85
C SER A 23 5.85 55.35 -7.54
N ARG A 24 5.92 54.06 -7.19
CA ARG A 24 7.12 53.24 -7.40
C ARG A 24 6.81 51.77 -7.13
N ALA A 25 6.97 50.95 -8.16
CA ALA A 25 6.82 49.50 -8.09
C ALA A 25 7.88 48.92 -7.14
N ALA A 26 7.45 48.35 -6.02
CA ALA A 26 8.27 47.49 -5.18
C ALA A 26 7.82 46.04 -5.39
N ARG A 27 8.53 45.37 -6.31
CA ARG A 27 8.42 43.95 -6.61
C ARG A 27 8.72 43.16 -5.34
N LYS A 28 7.69 42.63 -4.68
CA LYS A 28 7.82 41.72 -3.53
C LYS A 28 8.37 40.40 -4.04
N THR A 29 9.69 40.27 -4.09
CA THR A 29 10.40 39.02 -4.35
C THR A 29 9.94 38.00 -3.29
N ARG A 30 9.10 37.05 -3.70
CA ARG A 30 8.89 35.81 -2.95
C ARG A 30 10.27 35.17 -2.87
N ARG A 31 10.91 35.22 -1.69
CA ARG A 31 12.01 34.31 -1.38
C ARG A 31 11.43 32.92 -1.52
N SER A 32 11.74 32.25 -2.63
CA SER A 32 11.67 30.81 -2.73
C SER A 32 12.69 30.27 -1.74
N GLY A 33 12.26 30.09 -0.49
CA GLY A 33 12.94 29.13 0.36
C GLY A 33 12.87 27.82 -0.41
N SER A 34 14.01 27.32 -0.87
CA SER A 34 14.13 25.93 -1.28
C SER A 34 13.64 25.12 -0.10
N ALA A 35 12.43 24.57 -0.22
CA ALA A 35 12.03 23.50 0.66
C ALA A 35 13.13 22.45 0.51
N ALA A 36 13.85 22.17 1.61
CA ALA A 36 14.68 20.98 1.69
C ALA A 36 13.87 19.84 1.09
N PRO A 37 14.46 18.97 0.24
CA PRO A 37 13.72 17.88 -0.38
C PRO A 37 13.01 17.15 0.76
N LYS A 38 11.68 17.22 0.77
CA LYS A 38 10.89 16.45 1.73
C LYS A 38 11.33 15.02 1.46
N ALA A 39 11.95 14.38 2.45
CA ALA A 39 12.34 12.98 2.37
C ALA A 39 11.16 12.25 1.70
N SER A 40 11.43 11.65 0.55
CA SER A 40 10.39 10.99 -0.20
C SER A 40 9.85 9.88 0.68
N LEU A 41 8.55 9.62 0.59
CA LEU A 41 7.90 8.57 1.36
C LEU A 41 8.53 7.19 1.13
N TYR A 42 9.08 7.01 -0.08
CA TYR A 42 9.88 5.84 -0.43
C TYR A 42 11.18 5.79 0.37
N ASP A 43 11.80 6.93 0.65
CA ASP A 43 13.06 7.02 1.38
C ASP A 43 12.88 6.58 2.83
N GLU A 44 11.77 6.93 3.49
CA GLU A 44 11.50 6.49 4.88
C GLU A 44 11.38 4.97 4.99
N VAL A 45 10.59 4.36 4.10
CA VAL A 45 10.41 2.90 4.09
C VAL A 45 11.69 2.20 3.65
N THR A 46 12.40 2.75 2.66
CA THR A 46 13.67 2.21 2.18
C THR A 46 14.73 2.27 3.26
N ALA A 47 14.84 3.39 3.98
CA ALA A 47 15.76 3.55 5.10
C ALA A 47 15.47 2.54 6.21
N GLN A 48 14.19 2.28 6.51
CA GLN A 48 13.83 1.24 7.47
C GLN A 48 14.26 -0.17 7.00
N ILE A 49 14.05 -0.50 5.72
CA ILE A 49 14.49 -1.78 5.17
C ILE A 49 16.02 -1.89 5.23
N ILE A 50 16.74 -0.82 4.86
CA ILE A 50 18.21 -0.78 4.93
C ILE A 50 18.68 -1.02 6.36
N ALA A 51 18.11 -0.33 7.35
CA ALA A 51 18.49 -0.51 8.76
C ALA A 51 18.30 -1.97 9.22
N GLN A 52 17.19 -2.61 8.84
CA GLN A 52 16.97 -4.03 9.14
C GLN A 52 18.01 -4.94 8.48
N LEU A 53 18.35 -4.67 7.21
CA LEU A 53 19.36 -5.44 6.49
C LEU A 53 20.77 -5.27 7.11
N GLU A 54 21.11 -4.06 7.58
CA GLU A 54 22.37 -3.78 8.29
C GLU A 54 22.46 -4.55 9.62
N GLU A 55 21.33 -4.81 10.27
CA GLU A 55 21.23 -5.68 11.46
C GLU A 55 21.21 -7.18 11.11
N GLY A 56 21.36 -7.55 9.84
CA GLY A 56 21.28 -8.94 9.36
C GLY A 56 19.87 -9.51 9.33
N ILE A 57 18.85 -8.66 9.46
CA ILE A 57 17.44 -9.04 9.45
C ILE A 57 16.89 -8.87 8.04
N PHE A 58 16.47 -9.97 7.43
CA PHE A 58 15.70 -9.93 6.19
C PHE A 58 14.20 -9.84 6.51
N PRO A 59 13.53 -8.70 6.29
CA PRO A 59 12.14 -8.49 6.72
C PRO A 59 11.13 -9.41 6.04
N TRP A 60 11.44 -9.90 4.85
CA TRP A 60 10.65 -10.91 4.12
C TRP A 60 10.92 -12.35 4.57
N VAL A 61 11.86 -12.58 5.50
CA VAL A 61 12.18 -13.90 6.09
C VAL A 61 11.74 -13.99 7.56
N LYS A 62 11.81 -12.86 8.29
CA LYS A 62 11.62 -12.82 9.75
C LYS A 62 10.22 -13.15 10.31
N PRO A 63 9.08 -13.12 9.60
CA PRO A 63 7.80 -13.41 10.26
C PRO A 63 7.59 -14.88 10.63
N TRP A 64 8.51 -15.80 10.33
CA TRP A 64 8.32 -17.23 10.57
C TRP A 64 9.32 -17.87 11.53
N ASN A 65 10.36 -17.14 11.96
CA ASN A 65 11.43 -17.66 12.83
C ASN A 65 11.24 -17.31 14.32
N SER A 66 10.31 -16.43 14.66
CA SER A 66 9.96 -16.10 16.05
C SER A 66 8.88 -17.06 16.54
N GLY A 67 9.10 -17.74 17.68
CA GLY A 67 8.20 -18.77 18.22
C GLY A 67 6.75 -18.34 18.54
N ASN A 68 6.45 -17.03 18.52
CA ASN A 68 5.12 -16.45 18.71
C ASN A 68 4.57 -15.74 17.47
N ALA A 69 5.22 -15.87 16.30
CA ALA A 69 4.87 -15.04 15.17
C ALA A 69 3.48 -15.40 14.61
N VAL A 70 2.60 -14.40 14.59
CA VAL A 70 1.28 -14.51 13.95
C VAL A 70 1.48 -14.69 12.45
N THR A 71 1.32 -15.92 11.99
CA THR A 71 1.51 -16.31 10.61
C THR A 71 0.33 -15.86 9.76
N GLY A 72 0.59 -15.13 8.67
CA GLY A 72 -0.45 -14.77 7.70
C GLY A 72 -0.21 -13.42 7.05
N LEU A 73 -0.97 -13.14 5.99
CA LEU A 73 -0.97 -11.83 5.35
C LEU A 73 -1.73 -10.81 6.21
N PRO A 74 -1.21 -9.59 6.38
CA PRO A 74 -1.96 -8.51 7.00
C PRO A 74 -3.26 -8.28 6.25
N ARG A 75 -4.36 -8.07 6.96
CA ARG A 75 -5.68 -7.81 6.36
C ARG A 75 -6.42 -6.70 7.08
N ASN A 76 -7.36 -6.08 6.38
CA ASN A 76 -8.27 -5.15 7.01
C ASN A 76 -9.30 -5.93 7.85
N ALA A 77 -9.38 -5.65 9.14
CA ALA A 77 -10.25 -6.40 10.07
C ALA A 77 -11.74 -6.30 9.70
N ILE A 78 -12.17 -5.17 9.12
CA ILE A 78 -13.57 -4.95 8.76
C ILE A 78 -13.93 -5.63 7.44
N SER A 79 -13.13 -5.42 6.39
CA SER A 79 -13.45 -5.92 5.04
C SER A 79 -12.89 -7.30 4.73
N GLY A 80 -11.98 -7.82 5.56
CA GLY A 80 -11.23 -9.06 5.30
C GLY A 80 -10.20 -8.97 4.17
N ARG A 81 -10.11 -7.82 3.48
CA ARG A 81 -9.21 -7.65 2.33
C ARG A 81 -7.75 -7.66 2.79
N GLN A 82 -6.96 -8.53 2.19
CA GLN A 82 -5.51 -8.61 2.43
C GLN A 82 -4.80 -7.37 1.87
N TYR A 83 -3.80 -6.89 2.60
CA TYR A 83 -2.87 -5.87 2.12
C TYR A 83 -1.90 -6.49 1.11
N SER A 84 -1.38 -5.65 0.22
CA SER A 84 -0.47 -6.07 -0.85
C SER A 84 0.79 -5.20 -0.91
N GLY A 85 1.82 -5.74 -1.57
CA GLY A 85 3.08 -5.05 -1.83
C GLY A 85 3.79 -4.62 -0.55
N ILE A 86 4.32 -3.40 -0.55
CA ILE A 86 5.14 -2.88 0.55
C ILE A 86 4.40 -2.81 1.90
N ASN A 87 3.07 -2.72 1.89
CA ASN A 87 2.28 -2.72 3.11
C ASN A 87 2.42 -4.03 3.89
N ILE A 88 2.69 -5.15 3.21
CA ILE A 88 2.91 -6.44 3.89
C ILE A 88 4.14 -6.33 4.80
N LEU A 89 5.27 -5.85 4.25
CA LEU A 89 6.52 -5.71 5.01
C LEU A 89 6.40 -4.71 6.15
N ILE A 90 5.74 -3.56 5.90
CA ILE A 90 5.54 -2.52 6.91
C ILE A 90 4.73 -3.05 8.10
N LEU A 91 3.68 -3.82 7.83
CA LEU A 91 2.77 -4.32 8.84
C LEU A 91 3.33 -5.56 9.57
N TRP A 92 4.05 -6.45 8.86
CA TRP A 92 4.81 -7.52 9.52
C TRP A 92 5.86 -6.97 10.47
N GLY A 93 6.62 -5.94 10.05
CA GLY A 93 7.55 -5.25 10.95
C GLY A 93 6.83 -4.70 12.18
N ALA A 94 5.68 -4.06 12.00
CA ALA A 94 4.90 -3.52 13.10
C ALA A 94 4.33 -4.58 14.06
N VAL A 95 3.93 -5.76 13.55
CA VAL A 95 3.54 -6.91 14.39
C VAL A 95 4.70 -7.37 15.26
N ILE A 96 5.90 -7.49 14.69
CA ILE A 96 7.10 -7.93 15.41
C ILE A 96 7.51 -6.89 16.46
N ASP A 97 7.56 -5.62 16.07
CA ASP A 97 7.99 -4.53 16.95
C ASP A 97 7.02 -4.30 18.12
N GLY A 98 5.73 -4.53 17.88
CA GLY A 98 4.65 -4.33 18.86
C GLY A 98 4.16 -5.60 19.56
N ASP A 99 4.74 -6.77 19.25
CA ASP A 99 4.32 -8.10 19.71
C ASP A 99 2.79 -8.33 19.60
N TYR A 100 2.22 -7.96 18.45
CA TYR A 100 0.77 -8.03 18.27
C TYR A 100 0.31 -9.47 17.98
N PRO A 101 -0.79 -9.95 18.59
CA PRO A 101 -1.29 -11.32 18.46
C PRO A 101 -2.12 -11.56 17.18
N SER A 102 -2.34 -10.55 16.35
CA SER A 102 -3.12 -10.67 15.11
C SER A 102 -2.50 -9.92 13.93
N GLN A 103 -2.84 -10.35 12.72
CA GLN A 103 -2.55 -9.65 11.45
C GLN A 103 -3.73 -8.74 11.02
N ASP A 104 -4.61 -8.39 11.96
CA ASP A 104 -5.83 -7.62 11.73
C ASP A 104 -5.62 -6.13 11.98
N TRP A 105 -5.87 -5.33 10.94
CA TRP A 105 -5.59 -3.90 10.93
C TRP A 105 -6.83 -3.09 10.58
N LEU A 106 -6.98 -1.93 11.20
CA LEU A 106 -8.11 -1.04 10.96
C LEU A 106 -7.73 0.42 11.14
N THR A 107 -8.42 1.32 10.43
CA THR A 107 -8.27 2.76 10.65
C THR A 107 -8.98 3.21 11.92
N PHE A 108 -8.59 4.34 12.50
CA PHE A 108 -9.26 4.93 13.66
C PHE A 108 -10.78 5.08 13.46
N ARG A 109 -11.20 5.53 12.27
CA ARG A 109 -12.62 5.68 11.94
C ARG A 109 -13.35 4.33 11.85
N GLN A 110 -12.66 3.28 11.37
CA GLN A 110 -13.21 1.93 11.36
C GLN A 110 -13.37 1.36 12.77
N ALA A 111 -12.44 1.65 13.69
CA ALA A 111 -12.54 1.24 15.09
C ALA A 111 -13.80 1.83 15.74
N LEU A 112 -13.97 3.15 15.60
CA LEU A 112 -15.15 3.87 16.10
C LEU A 112 -16.45 3.36 15.48
N ALA A 113 -16.48 3.15 14.16
CA ALA A 113 -17.66 2.64 13.48
C ALA A 113 -18.03 1.20 13.91
N ALA A 114 -17.06 0.41 14.35
CA ALA A 114 -17.27 -0.93 14.90
C ALA A 114 -17.69 -0.92 16.38
N GLY A 115 -17.79 0.25 17.02
CA GLY A 115 -18.16 0.38 18.44
C GLY A 115 -16.96 0.35 19.41
N GLY A 116 -15.74 0.24 18.89
CA GLY A 116 -14.52 0.28 19.69
C GLY A 116 -13.77 1.61 19.62
N CYS A 117 -12.67 1.73 20.35
CA CYS A 117 -11.79 2.90 20.30
C CYS A 117 -10.32 2.49 20.37
N VAL A 118 -9.45 3.24 19.70
CA VAL A 118 -8.01 3.06 19.86
C VAL A 118 -7.61 3.58 21.24
N ARG A 119 -6.84 2.79 21.99
CA ARG A 119 -6.37 3.20 23.32
C ARG A 119 -5.53 4.47 23.25
N LYS A 120 -5.64 5.30 24.29
CA LYS A 120 -4.90 6.56 24.37
C LYS A 120 -3.41 6.28 24.47
N GLY A 121 -2.62 6.89 23.56
CA GLY A 121 -1.16 6.75 23.52
C GLY A 121 -0.64 5.72 22.52
N GLU A 122 -1.52 4.88 21.96
CA GLU A 122 -1.17 3.94 20.90
C GLU A 122 -0.71 4.66 19.63
N LYS A 123 0.32 4.12 18.98
CA LYS A 123 0.86 4.64 17.72
C LYS A 123 0.37 3.80 16.56
N GLY A 124 -0.23 4.44 15.57
CA GLY A 124 -0.65 3.78 14.34
C GLY A 124 0.51 3.61 13.37
N ARG A 125 0.33 2.70 12.41
CA ARG A 125 1.26 2.44 11.31
C ARG A 125 0.75 3.05 10.01
N THR A 126 1.66 3.67 9.25
CA THR A 126 1.32 4.25 7.96
C THR A 126 1.31 3.17 6.88
N VAL A 127 0.22 3.06 6.13
CA VAL A 127 0.08 2.22 4.95
C VAL A 127 -0.25 3.04 3.73
N PHE A 128 0.03 2.48 2.56
CA PHE A 128 -0.02 3.16 1.28
C PHE A 128 -1.09 2.59 0.37
N TYR A 129 -1.81 3.49 -0.29
CA TYR A 129 -2.77 3.14 -1.32
C TYR A 129 -2.45 3.92 -2.58
N ALA A 130 -1.95 3.21 -3.59
CA ALA A 130 -1.73 3.74 -4.92
C ALA A 130 -2.92 3.38 -5.81
N ASN A 131 -3.48 4.38 -6.50
CA ASN A 131 -4.45 4.15 -7.56
C ASN A 131 -4.36 5.30 -8.58
N ARG A 132 -5.12 5.24 -9.65
CA ARG A 132 -5.25 6.31 -10.63
C ARG A 132 -6.66 6.88 -10.60
N PHE A 133 -6.80 8.15 -10.94
CA PHE A 133 -8.12 8.74 -11.20
C PHE A 133 -8.12 9.41 -12.56
N THR A 134 -9.29 9.45 -13.18
CA THR A 134 -9.53 10.16 -14.45
C THR A 134 -10.15 11.52 -14.11
N THR A 135 -9.70 12.57 -14.78
CA THR A 135 -10.25 13.93 -14.63
C THR A 135 -11.66 14.03 -15.20
N ASP A 136 -12.47 14.94 -14.64
CA ASP A 136 -13.86 15.14 -15.07
C ASP A 136 -13.95 15.66 -16.53
N GLU A 137 -12.93 16.36 -17.02
CA GLU A 137 -12.83 16.86 -18.40
C GLU A 137 -12.73 15.70 -19.41
N ASP A 138 -11.86 14.73 -19.13
CA ASP A 138 -11.67 13.52 -19.95
C ASP A 138 -12.89 12.59 -19.87
N ARG A 139 -13.60 12.57 -18.74
CA ARG A 139 -14.86 11.81 -18.58
C ARG A 139 -16.00 12.40 -19.42
N LYS A 140 -16.06 13.73 -19.60
CA LYS A 140 -17.07 14.41 -20.42
C LYS A 140 -16.83 14.18 -21.92
N GLN A 141 -15.57 14.16 -22.36
CA GLN A 141 -15.20 13.86 -23.75
C GLN A 141 -15.54 12.43 -24.18
N GLN A 142 -15.74 11.50 -23.24
CA GLN A 142 -16.27 10.14 -23.55
C GLN A 142 -17.79 10.10 -23.74
N GLY A 143 -18.53 11.05 -23.16
CA GLY A 143 -20.01 11.06 -23.19
C GLY A 143 -20.61 11.76 -24.41
N GLU A 144 -19.87 12.68 -25.02
CA GLU A 144 -20.28 13.41 -26.22
C GLU A 144 -19.46 12.92 -27.41
N GLY A 145 -20.11 12.19 -28.32
CA GLY A 145 -19.47 11.52 -29.45
C GLY A 145 -18.55 12.44 -30.27
N GLY A 146 -17.26 12.12 -30.26
CA GLY A 146 -16.25 12.80 -31.07
C GLY A 146 -15.31 11.77 -31.68
N ALA A 147 -15.61 11.34 -32.91
CA ALA A 147 -14.62 10.76 -33.80
C ALA A 147 -13.63 11.86 -34.19
N GLY A 148 -12.58 12.04 -33.38
CA GLY A 148 -11.51 12.98 -33.63
C GLY A 148 -10.31 12.61 -32.78
N ASP A 149 -9.28 12.04 -33.41
CA ASP A 149 -7.91 11.77 -32.94
C ASP A 149 -7.69 11.93 -31.41
N GLY A 150 -8.39 11.09 -30.65
CA GLY A 150 -8.62 11.26 -29.22
C GLY A 150 -7.61 10.46 -28.42
N GLY A 151 -6.50 11.10 -28.06
CA GLY A 151 -5.50 10.51 -27.16
C GLY A 151 -6.15 9.91 -25.91
N ALA A 152 -5.70 8.71 -25.54
CA ALA A 152 -6.25 7.95 -24.40
C ALA A 152 -6.38 8.84 -23.14
N PRO A 153 -7.48 8.70 -22.37
CA PRO A 153 -7.76 9.54 -21.22
C PRO A 153 -6.57 9.58 -20.25
N ARG A 154 -6.16 10.78 -19.83
CA ARG A 154 -5.01 10.95 -18.93
C ARG A 154 -5.40 10.49 -17.54
N SER A 155 -5.10 9.23 -17.26
CA SER A 155 -5.21 8.66 -15.92
C SER A 155 -4.06 9.15 -15.04
N ILE A 156 -4.36 9.99 -14.04
CA ILE A 156 -3.36 10.58 -13.15
C ILE A 156 -3.12 9.64 -11.96
N PRO A 157 -1.89 9.14 -11.75
CA PRO A 157 -1.57 8.32 -10.59
C PRO A 157 -1.53 9.16 -9.31
N PHE A 158 -1.99 8.58 -8.21
CA PHE A 158 -1.90 9.18 -6.89
C PHE A 158 -1.49 8.14 -5.84
N LEU A 159 -0.92 8.66 -4.75
CA LEU A 159 -0.54 7.88 -3.57
C LEU A 159 -1.22 8.48 -2.34
N LYS A 160 -2.08 7.72 -1.67
CA LYS A 160 -2.72 8.09 -0.40
C LYS A 160 -2.05 7.36 0.76
N ARG A 161 -1.94 8.07 1.88
CA ARG A 161 -1.49 7.52 3.16
C ARG A 161 -2.70 7.29 4.05
N PHE A 162 -2.70 6.16 4.74
CA PHE A 162 -3.64 5.87 5.80
C PHE A 162 -2.87 5.47 7.04
N THR A 163 -3.39 5.84 8.20
CA THR A 163 -2.90 5.34 9.48
C THR A 163 -3.83 4.23 9.95
N VAL A 164 -3.25 3.07 10.17
CA VAL A 164 -3.94 1.87 10.66
C VAL A 164 -3.39 1.48 12.03
N PHE A 165 -4.22 0.79 12.80
CA PHE A 165 -3.92 0.27 14.11
C PHE A 165 -4.21 -1.22 14.09
N ASN A 166 -3.42 -2.00 14.82
CA ASN A 166 -3.71 -3.41 15.02
C ASN A 166 -4.99 -3.54 15.87
N ALA A 167 -5.77 -4.60 15.65
CA ALA A 167 -6.96 -4.89 16.47
C ALA A 167 -6.63 -4.92 17.97
N ALA A 168 -5.44 -5.42 18.33
CA ALA A 168 -4.98 -5.47 19.71
C ALA A 168 -4.78 -4.08 20.37
N GLN A 169 -4.65 -3.00 19.58
CA GLN A 169 -4.50 -1.61 20.07
C GLN A 169 -5.85 -0.95 20.41
N CYS A 170 -6.96 -1.64 20.16
CA CYS A 170 -8.30 -1.09 20.30
C CYS A 170 -9.08 -1.80 21.42
N ASP A 171 -9.89 -1.05 22.16
CA ASP A 171 -10.81 -1.56 23.16
C ASP A 171 -12.25 -1.53 22.62
N GLY A 172 -13.12 -2.41 23.13
CA GLY A 172 -14.54 -2.43 22.77
C GLY A 172 -14.85 -2.88 21.34
N LEU A 173 -13.88 -3.45 20.62
CA LEU A 173 -14.14 -4.07 19.33
C LEU A 173 -15.00 -5.34 19.50
N PRO A 174 -15.91 -5.64 18.56
CA PRO A 174 -16.65 -6.90 18.53
C PRO A 174 -15.70 -8.10 18.52
N GLU A 175 -16.08 -9.16 19.24
CA GLU A 175 -15.25 -10.39 19.40
C GLU A 175 -14.80 -10.98 18.06
N ARG A 176 -15.63 -10.93 17.02
CA ARG A 176 -15.26 -11.36 15.66
C ARG A 176 -14.04 -10.64 15.05
N LEU A 177 -13.66 -9.48 15.58
CA LEU A 177 -12.53 -8.66 15.13
C LEU A 177 -11.30 -8.79 16.04
N THR A 178 -11.46 -9.39 17.21
CA THR A 178 -10.39 -9.55 18.22
C THR A 178 -10.10 -11.02 18.52
N ALA A 179 -10.90 -11.96 17.99
CA ALA A 179 -10.66 -13.38 18.11
C ALA A 179 -9.26 -13.73 17.60
N GLU A 180 -8.52 -14.48 18.40
CA GLU A 180 -7.23 -15.00 17.98
C GLU A 180 -7.41 -15.88 16.73
N PRO A 181 -6.48 -15.80 15.75
CA PRO A 181 -6.52 -16.69 14.61
C PRO A 181 -6.53 -18.13 15.11
N ALA A 182 -7.41 -18.96 14.56
CA ALA A 182 -7.39 -20.39 14.85
C ALA A 182 -5.97 -20.93 14.61
N PRO A 183 -5.45 -21.80 15.49
CA PRO A 183 -4.18 -22.46 15.27
C PRO A 183 -4.16 -23.05 13.87
N LEU A 184 -3.05 -22.86 13.15
CA LEU A 184 -2.90 -23.50 11.85
C LEU A 184 -3.07 -25.01 12.02
N PRO A 185 -3.79 -25.70 11.12
CA PRO A 185 -3.91 -27.14 11.17
C PRO A 185 -2.52 -27.79 11.10
N GLU A 186 -2.42 -29.01 11.63
CA GLU A 186 -1.22 -29.82 11.48
C GLU A 186 -0.90 -30.00 9.98
N ARG A 187 0.38 -29.89 9.60
CA ARG A 187 0.85 -29.59 8.24
C ARG A 187 0.36 -30.57 7.16
N GLU A 188 -0.82 -30.33 6.59
CA GLU A 188 -1.27 -30.92 5.32
C GLU A 188 -0.95 -30.00 4.12
N LEU A 189 0.34 -29.73 3.90
CA LEU A 189 0.76 -28.79 2.85
C LEU A 189 0.79 -29.41 1.45
N HIS A 190 0.93 -30.73 1.35
CA HIS A 190 1.22 -31.40 0.08
C HIS A 190 0.05 -31.33 -0.91
N GLY A 191 -1.17 -31.68 -0.48
CA GLY A 191 -2.33 -31.65 -1.39
C GLY A 191 -2.64 -30.25 -1.93
N GLN A 192 -2.53 -29.22 -1.08
CA GLN A 192 -2.75 -27.83 -1.50
C GLN A 192 -1.64 -27.31 -2.41
N ALA A 193 -0.39 -27.66 -2.14
CA ALA A 193 0.74 -27.28 -2.99
C ALA A 193 0.65 -27.94 -4.37
N GLU A 194 0.33 -29.24 -4.45
CA GLU A 194 0.10 -29.94 -5.72
C GLU A 194 -1.07 -29.34 -6.49
N ALA A 195 -2.20 -29.08 -5.81
CA ALA A 195 -3.36 -28.44 -6.43
C ALA A 195 -3.03 -27.04 -6.97
N LEU A 196 -2.21 -26.25 -6.24
CA LEU A 196 -1.75 -24.95 -6.70
C LEU A 196 -0.85 -25.08 -7.93
N ILE A 197 0.15 -25.98 -7.91
CA ILE A 197 1.03 -26.24 -9.06
C ILE A 197 0.18 -26.57 -10.29
N ALA A 198 -0.78 -27.48 -10.17
CA ALA A 198 -1.69 -27.84 -11.25
C ALA A 198 -2.54 -26.64 -11.73
N ALA A 199 -3.06 -25.84 -10.81
CA ALA A 199 -3.89 -24.67 -11.12
C ALA A 199 -3.11 -23.54 -11.82
N THR A 200 -1.78 -23.49 -11.70
CA THR A 200 -0.97 -22.53 -12.49
C THR A 200 -1.02 -22.79 -13.98
N ALA A 201 -1.34 -24.03 -14.39
CA ALA A 201 -1.27 -24.50 -15.78
C ALA A 201 0.10 -24.31 -16.46
N ALA A 202 1.17 -24.07 -15.69
CA ALA A 202 2.53 -24.00 -16.21
C ALA A 202 2.99 -25.38 -16.73
N ASP A 203 3.82 -25.39 -17.78
CA ASP A 203 4.53 -26.61 -18.20
C ASP A 203 5.54 -26.97 -17.11
N PHE A 204 5.14 -27.87 -16.21
CA PHE A 204 5.90 -28.28 -15.05
C PHE A 204 6.48 -29.68 -15.24
N ARG A 205 7.81 -29.77 -15.29
CA ARG A 205 8.55 -30.98 -15.62
C ARG A 205 9.38 -31.46 -14.44
N THR A 206 9.33 -32.77 -14.19
CA THR A 206 10.12 -33.41 -13.13
C THR A 206 11.27 -34.21 -13.75
N GLY A 207 12.50 -33.98 -13.28
CA GLY A 207 13.69 -34.67 -13.77
C GLY A 207 14.99 -33.86 -13.63
N GLY A 208 16.11 -34.50 -13.95
CA GLY A 208 17.43 -33.86 -13.84
C GLY A 208 17.86 -33.59 -12.39
N THR A 209 18.88 -32.74 -12.23
CA THR A 209 19.51 -32.44 -10.93
C THR A 209 19.43 -30.96 -10.54
N LYS A 210 18.76 -30.14 -11.35
CA LYS A 210 18.64 -28.69 -11.14
C LYS A 210 17.20 -28.25 -11.26
N ALA A 211 16.80 -27.32 -10.40
CA ALA A 211 15.54 -26.61 -10.53
C ALA A 211 15.77 -25.27 -11.23
N PHE A 212 14.88 -24.89 -12.15
CA PHE A 212 14.90 -23.61 -12.83
C PHE A 212 13.59 -23.38 -13.59
N TYR A 213 13.22 -22.13 -13.79
CA TYR A 213 12.33 -21.71 -14.86
C TYR A 213 13.12 -21.32 -16.12
N ASN A 214 12.76 -21.90 -17.27
CA ASN A 214 13.33 -21.56 -18.57
C ASN A 214 12.42 -20.57 -19.31
N VAL A 215 12.83 -19.30 -19.36
CA VAL A 215 12.08 -18.22 -20.02
C VAL A 215 11.89 -18.46 -21.52
N GLY A 216 12.92 -18.95 -22.21
CA GLY A 216 12.90 -19.07 -23.68
C GLY A 216 11.99 -20.19 -24.19
N ALA A 217 11.84 -21.26 -23.40
CA ALA A 217 11.02 -22.40 -23.72
C ALA A 217 9.74 -22.50 -22.85
N ASP A 218 9.51 -21.52 -21.98
CA ASP A 218 8.36 -21.37 -21.08
C ASP A 218 8.00 -22.66 -20.32
N PHE A 219 8.97 -23.19 -19.55
CA PHE A 219 8.71 -24.35 -18.69
C PHE A 219 9.48 -24.28 -17.38
N VAL A 220 8.91 -24.88 -16.33
CA VAL A 220 9.53 -25.08 -15.03
C VAL A 220 10.12 -26.50 -14.98
N GLN A 221 11.38 -26.61 -14.59
CA GLN A 221 12.05 -27.88 -14.32
C GLN A 221 12.32 -27.99 -12.82
N VAL A 222 12.01 -29.13 -12.21
CA VAL A 222 12.38 -29.45 -10.83
C VAL A 222 12.91 -30.88 -10.73
N PRO A 223 13.93 -31.16 -9.91
CA PRO A 223 14.37 -32.54 -9.63
C PRO A 223 13.24 -33.38 -9.02
N PRO A 224 13.29 -34.72 -9.14
CA PRO A 224 12.31 -35.58 -8.49
C PRO A 224 12.34 -35.40 -6.97
N GLN A 225 11.18 -35.48 -6.32
CA GLN A 225 11.03 -35.25 -4.88
C GLN A 225 12.02 -36.03 -4.00
N PRO A 226 12.39 -37.31 -4.28
CA PRO A 226 13.41 -38.03 -3.52
C PRO A 226 14.82 -37.43 -3.57
N ALA A 227 15.10 -36.48 -4.48
CA ALA A 227 16.37 -35.76 -4.52
C ALA A 227 16.48 -34.70 -3.40
N PHE A 228 15.40 -34.42 -2.69
CA PHE A 228 15.35 -33.45 -1.59
C PHE A 228 15.35 -34.17 -0.23
N THR A 229 16.09 -33.62 0.75
CA THR A 229 16.18 -34.17 2.11
C THR A 229 14.84 -34.14 2.84
N HIS A 230 14.08 -33.05 2.68
CA HIS A 230 12.75 -32.91 3.25
C HIS A 230 11.72 -32.63 2.15
N GLN A 231 10.54 -33.21 2.31
CA GLN A 231 9.45 -33.06 1.36
C GLN A 231 9.04 -31.59 1.16
N ILE A 232 9.12 -30.78 2.21
CA ILE A 232 8.83 -29.35 2.15
C ILE A 232 9.80 -28.57 1.25
N ASP A 233 11.04 -29.02 1.12
CA ASP A 233 12.05 -28.32 0.32
C ASP A 233 11.76 -28.47 -1.18
N TYR A 234 11.19 -29.61 -1.60
CA TYR A 234 10.67 -29.77 -2.95
C TYR A 234 9.62 -28.70 -3.28
N TYR A 235 8.62 -28.52 -2.42
CA TYR A 235 7.56 -27.53 -2.66
C TYR A 235 8.05 -26.09 -2.57
N ARG A 236 8.99 -25.79 -1.66
CA ARG A 236 9.64 -24.47 -1.61
C ARG A 236 10.35 -24.14 -2.92
N THR A 237 11.12 -25.09 -3.44
CA THR A 237 11.83 -24.93 -4.72
C THR A 237 10.85 -24.84 -5.88
N ALA A 238 9.85 -25.71 -5.97
CA ALA A 238 8.85 -25.69 -7.03
C ALA A 238 8.09 -24.36 -7.08
N LEU A 239 7.64 -23.85 -5.94
CA LEU A 239 6.91 -22.58 -5.85
C LEU A 239 7.81 -21.37 -6.13
N HIS A 240 9.11 -21.44 -5.82
CA HIS A 240 10.06 -20.41 -6.20
C HIS A 240 10.18 -20.29 -7.73
N GLU A 241 10.34 -21.41 -8.44
CA GLU A 241 10.44 -21.41 -9.90
C GLU A 241 9.14 -21.00 -10.59
N LEU A 242 7.99 -21.42 -10.05
CA LEU A 242 6.68 -20.93 -10.50
C LEU A 242 6.52 -19.42 -10.28
N GLY A 243 7.16 -18.86 -9.24
CA GLY A 243 7.26 -17.42 -9.06
C GLY A 243 7.94 -16.73 -10.25
N HIS A 244 9.02 -17.29 -10.79
CA HIS A 244 9.69 -16.77 -11.99
C HIS A 244 8.80 -16.91 -13.24
N ASN A 245 8.11 -18.04 -13.41
CA ASN A 245 7.16 -18.24 -14.50
C ASN A 245 6.01 -17.21 -14.49
N ALA A 246 5.43 -16.95 -13.32
CA ALA A 246 4.34 -15.99 -13.16
C ALA A 246 4.75 -14.56 -13.55
N VAL A 247 5.99 -14.16 -13.25
CA VAL A 247 6.52 -12.83 -13.65
C VAL A 247 6.50 -12.67 -15.16
N THR A 248 6.88 -13.71 -15.92
CA THR A 248 6.87 -13.65 -17.39
C THR A 248 5.49 -13.81 -18.01
N GLY A 249 4.59 -14.60 -17.40
CA GLY A 249 3.24 -14.85 -17.93
C GLY A 249 2.22 -13.75 -17.63
N ILE A 250 2.33 -13.07 -16.48
CA ILE A 250 1.33 -12.09 -16.00
C ILE A 250 1.76 -10.64 -16.29
N MET A 251 3.08 -10.37 -16.30
CA MET A 251 3.63 -9.08 -16.73
C MET A 251 4.45 -9.27 -18.00
N PRO A 252 3.85 -9.08 -19.20
CA PRO A 252 4.59 -9.16 -20.44
C PRO A 252 5.49 -7.93 -20.55
N HIS A 253 6.70 -8.00 -20.00
CA HIS A 253 7.82 -7.23 -20.53
C HIS A 253 8.15 -7.80 -21.91
N ARG A 254 7.31 -7.45 -22.89
CA ARG A 254 7.55 -7.44 -24.33
C ARG A 254 8.73 -8.32 -24.78
N ILE A 255 8.58 -9.64 -24.74
CA ILE A 255 9.27 -10.51 -25.70
C ILE A 255 8.35 -10.58 -26.91
N GLU A 256 8.29 -9.46 -27.64
CA GLU A 256 7.69 -9.36 -28.95
C GLU A 256 8.83 -9.57 -29.97
N GLU A 257 9.54 -10.68 -29.88
CA GLU A 257 10.48 -11.09 -30.93
C GLU A 257 10.38 -12.58 -31.20
N ARG A 258 10.13 -12.86 -32.49
CA ARG A 258 10.17 -14.17 -33.17
C ARG A 258 8.96 -15.10 -33.01
N ARG A 259 7.83 -14.67 -33.58
CA ARG A 259 7.19 -15.51 -34.62
C ARG A 259 7.72 -15.08 -35.98
N LEU A 260 8.91 -15.57 -36.34
CA LEU A 260 9.31 -15.67 -37.73
C LEU A 260 8.98 -17.10 -38.18
N SER A 261 8.44 -17.18 -39.41
CA SER A 261 8.15 -18.34 -40.26
C SER A 261 7.08 -19.33 -39.80
N VAL A 262 5.91 -19.28 -40.44
CA VAL A 262 5.62 -20.09 -41.64
C VAL A 262 4.98 -19.19 -42.69
#